data_AF-A0A2V5TL50-F1
#
_entry.id   AF-A0A2V5TL50-F1
#
_cell.length_a   1.000
_cell.length_b   1.000
_cell.length_c   1.000
_cell.angle_alpha   90.00
_cell.angle_beta   90.00
_cell.angle_gamma   90.00
#
_symmetry.space_group_name_H-M   'P 1'
#
loop_
_entity.id
_entity.type
_entity.pdbx_description
1 polymer ?
#
loop_
_entity_poly.entity_id
_entity_poly.type
_entity_poly.pdbx_seq_one_letter_code
_entity_poly.pdbx_strand_id
1 'polypeptide(L)'
;MKDNGDLAEKWLKMAEEDLAGAELWINAASTLAGACFHCQQAAKKSLKAWVIAHDVETPKTHKLEELIELCLKKEPRFGEV
;
A
#
# COMPACT_ATOMS: atom_id res chain seq x y z
N MET A 1 -16.24 6.80 17.33
CA MET A 1 -14.92 7.04 16.70
C MET A 1 -14.65 5.84 15.82
N LYS A 2 -14.30 6.01 14.54
CA LYS A 2 -13.75 4.89 13.76
C LYS A 2 -12.36 4.64 14.33
N ASP A 3 -12.09 3.41 14.74
CA ASP A 3 -10.78 3.01 15.22
C ASP A 3 -9.77 3.10 14.06
N ASN A 4 -8.51 3.42 14.36
CA ASN A 4 -7.45 3.39 13.36
C ASN A 4 -7.31 1.97 12.76
N GLY A 5 -7.65 0.93 13.53
CA GLY A 5 -7.83 -0.43 13.03
C GLY A 5 -8.83 -0.54 11.86
N ASP A 6 -10.05 -0.04 12.03
CA ASP A 6 -11.09 -0.05 10.98
C ASP A 6 -10.65 0.72 9.72
N LEU A 7 -9.88 1.79 9.91
CA LEU A 7 -9.37 2.59 8.80
C LEU A 7 -8.23 1.85 8.08
N ALA A 8 -7.30 1.26 8.82
CA ALA A 8 -6.22 0.45 8.27
C ALA A 8 -6.76 -0.73 7.46
N GLU A 9 -7.76 -1.44 7.98
CA GLU A 9 -8.40 -2.56 7.27
C GLU A 9 -9.01 -2.13 5.94
N LYS A 10 -9.65 -0.96 5.88
CA LYS A 10 -10.17 -0.42 4.61
C LYS A 10 -9.07 -0.13 3.60
N TRP A 11 -7.95 0.43 4.05
CA TRP A 11 -6.80 0.66 3.17
C TRP A 11 -6.19 -0.64 2.68
N LEU A 12 -6.11 -1.66 3.54
CA LEU A 12 -5.61 -2.97 3.17
C LEU A 12 -6.52 -3.65 2.14
N LYS A 13 -7.84 -3.62 2.34
CA LYS A 13 -8.82 -4.14 1.37
C LYS A 13 -8.68 -3.45 0.01
N MET A 14 -8.53 -2.13 -0.02
CA MET A 14 -8.30 -1.41 -1.27
C MET A 14 -6.95 -1.76 -1.92
N ALA A 15 -5.95 -2.22 -1.16
CA ALA A 15 -4.68 -2.69 -1.68
C ALA A 15 -4.83 -4.09 -2.31
N GLU A 16 -5.60 -4.97 -1.68
CA GLU A 16 -5.95 -6.29 -2.22
C GLU A 16 -6.73 -6.17 -3.54
N GLU A 17 -7.67 -5.23 -3.63
CA GLU A 17 -8.39 -4.92 -4.88
C GLU A 17 -7.46 -4.45 -5.99
N ASP A 18 -6.45 -3.62 -5.67
CA ASP A 18 -5.45 -3.21 -6.66
C ASP A 18 -4.58 -4.39 -7.11
N LEU A 19 -4.17 -5.27 -6.18
CA LEU A 19 -3.36 -6.45 -6.51
C LEU A 19 -4.12 -7.41 -7.42
N ALA A 20 -5.39 -7.70 -7.10
CA ALA A 20 -6.28 -8.47 -7.98
C ALA A 20 -6.43 -7.80 -9.36
N GLY A 21 -6.51 -6.46 -9.39
CA GLY A 21 -6.47 -5.70 -10.64
C GLY A 21 -5.22 -5.96 -11.46
N ALA A 22 -4.03 -5.93 -10.83
CA ALA A 22 -2.77 -6.21 -11.51
C ALA A 22 -2.75 -7.62 -12.12
N GLU A 23 -3.25 -8.62 -11.40
CA GLU A 23 -3.36 -10.00 -11.89
C GLU A 23 -4.27 -10.11 -13.12
N LEU A 24 -5.40 -9.39 -13.13
CA LEU A 24 -6.28 -9.33 -14.30
C LEU A 24 -5.57 -8.72 -15.52
N TRP A 25 -4.81 -7.64 -15.33
CA TRP A 25 -4.03 -7.02 -16.41
C TRP A 25 -2.99 -7.98 -16.99
N ILE A 26 -2.28 -8.72 -16.14
CA ILE A 26 -1.29 -9.73 -16.55
C ILE A 26 -1.98 -10.86 -17.32
N ASN A 27 -3.06 -11.41 -16.77
CA ASN A 27 -3.76 -12.57 -17.34
C ASN A 27 -4.48 -12.24 -18.65
N ALA A 28 -4.94 -11.01 -18.83
CA ALA A 28 -5.54 -10.54 -20.07
C ALA A 28 -4.51 -10.29 -21.19
N ALA A 29 -3.23 -10.62 -20.99
CA ALA A 29 -2.11 -10.24 -21.87
C ALA A 29 -2.17 -8.75 -22.25
N SER A 30 -2.65 -7.93 -21.33
CA SER A 30 -2.80 -6.49 -21.53
C SER A 30 -1.45 -5.80 -21.30
N THR A 31 -1.43 -4.47 -21.36
CA THR A 31 -0.17 -3.75 -21.22
C THR A 31 0.42 -3.92 -19.82
N LEU A 32 1.73 -4.20 -19.75
CA LEU A 32 2.45 -4.28 -18.47
C LEU A 32 2.38 -2.95 -17.70
N ALA A 33 2.18 -1.83 -18.40
CA ALA A 33 1.97 -0.53 -17.77
C ALA A 33 0.76 -0.53 -16.82
N GLY A 34 -0.35 -1.17 -17.20
CA GLY A 34 -1.53 -1.31 -16.34
C GLY A 34 -1.23 -2.16 -15.10
N ALA A 35 -0.58 -3.31 -15.30
CA ALA A 35 -0.17 -4.17 -14.20
C ALA A 35 0.78 -3.44 -13.22
N CYS A 36 1.80 -2.76 -13.72
CA CYS A 36 2.74 -1.99 -12.89
C CYS A 36 2.05 -0.87 -12.11
N PHE A 37 1.09 -0.16 -12.72
CA PHE A 37 0.31 0.87 -12.04
C PHE A 37 -0.47 0.28 -10.85
N HIS A 38 -1.16 -0.84 -11.07
CA HIS A 38 -1.92 -1.50 -10.01
C HIS A 38 -1.02 -2.07 -8.91
N CYS A 39 0.13 -2.68 -9.25
CA CYS A 39 1.12 -3.11 -8.25
C CYS A 39 1.64 -1.95 -7.40
N GLN A 40 1.95 -0.80 -8.01
CA GLN A 40 2.42 0.40 -7.29
C GLN A 40 1.34 0.92 -6.33
N GLN A 41 0.08 0.90 -6.75
CA GLN A 41 -1.05 1.33 -5.93
C GLN A 41 -1.30 0.36 -4.76
N ALA A 42 -1.24 -0.95 -5.01
CA ALA A 42 -1.33 -1.99 -3.98
C ALA A 42 -0.25 -1.76 -2.90
N ALA A 43 1.03 -1.68 -3.30
CA ALA A 43 2.14 -1.42 -2.37
C ALA A 43 1.91 -0.13 -1.55
N LYS A 44 1.52 0.97 -2.20
CA LYS A 44 1.24 2.25 -1.54
C LYS A 44 0.15 2.13 -0.49
N LYS A 45 -0.96 1.45 -0.83
CA LYS A 45 -2.11 1.32 0.08
C LYS A 45 -1.80 0.37 1.24
N SER A 46 -1.05 -0.71 1.02
CA SER A 46 -0.56 -1.59 2.08
C SER A 46 0.33 -0.85 3.08
N LEU A 47 1.27 -0.04 2.60
CA LEU A 47 2.12 0.79 3.47
C LEU A 47 1.28 1.81 4.27
N LYS A 48 0.28 2.45 3.64
CA LYS A 48 -0.62 3.36 4.36
C LYS A 48 -1.44 2.64 5.43
N ALA A 49 -1.96 1.45 5.14
CA ALA A 49 -2.67 0.64 6.12
C ALA A 49 -1.78 0.37 7.34
N TRP A 50 -0.52 -0.02 7.11
CA TRP A 50 0.45 -0.26 8.17
C TRP A 50 0.72 0.98 9.02
N VAL A 51 0.99 2.13 8.38
CA VAL A 51 1.24 3.42 9.07
C VAL A 51 0.03 3.82 9.94
N ILE A 52 -1.19 3.67 9.43
CA ILE A 52 -2.43 3.96 10.16
C ILE A 52 -2.61 3.01 11.35
N ALA A 53 -2.38 1.71 11.15
CA ALA A 53 -2.49 0.71 12.21
C ALA A 53 -1.51 0.93 13.38
N HIS A 54 -0.43 1.69 13.15
CA HIS A 54 0.57 2.04 14.16
C HIS A 54 0.42 3.48 14.68
N ASP A 55 -0.76 4.08 14.50
CA ASP A 55 -1.10 5.44 14.95
C ASP A 55 -0.13 6.52 14.44
N VAL A 56 0.50 6.29 13.29
CA VAL A 56 1.37 7.28 12.63
C VAL A 56 0.53 8.10 11.65
N GLU A 57 0.70 9.41 11.69
CA GLU A 57 0.00 10.30 10.76
C GLU A 57 0.42 10.00 9.31
N THR A 58 -0.55 9.65 8.47
CA THR A 58 -0.29 9.42 7.05
C THR A 58 -0.18 10.75 6.30
N PRO A 59 0.96 11.09 5.70
CA PRO A 59 1.07 12.28 4.88
C PRO A 59 0.19 12.17 3.63
N LYS A 60 -0.25 13.31 3.10
CA LYS A 60 -0.90 13.40 1.78
C LYS A 60 0.13 13.27 0.66
N THR A 61 0.77 12.11 0.59
CA THR A 61 1.77 11.76 -0.42
C THR A 61 1.33 10.56 -1.25
N HIS A 62 1.92 10.49 -2.45
CA HIS A 62 1.82 9.36 -3.36
C HIS A 62 3.15 8.66 -3.60
N LYS A 63 4.24 9.15 -2.99
CA LYS A 63 5.56 8.54 -3.09
C LYS A 63 5.68 7.35 -2.13
N LEU A 64 6.25 6.25 -2.61
CA LEU A 64 6.42 5.03 -1.81
C LEU A 64 7.56 5.20 -0.82
N GLU A 65 8.62 5.89 -1.23
CA GLU A 65 9.82 6.16 -0.47
C GLU A 65 9.50 6.88 0.84
N GLU A 66 8.65 7.91 0.77
CA GLU A 66 8.19 8.66 1.96
C GLU A 66 7.36 7.78 2.92
N LEU A 67 6.60 6.81 2.41
CA LEU A 67 5.85 5.86 3.26
C LEU A 67 6.79 4.82 3.89
N ILE A 68 7.75 4.31 3.13
CA ILE A 68 8.76 3.36 3.62
C ILE A 68 9.60 4.00 4.73
N GLU A 69 9.99 5.27 4.58
CA GLU A 69 10.69 6.02 5.64
C GLU A 69 9.88 6.10 6.95
N LEU A 70 8.56 6.21 6.86
CA LEU A 70 7.69 6.17 8.05
C LEU A 70 7.64 4.76 8.66
N CYS A 71 7.56 3.73 7.82
CA CYS A 71 7.62 2.35 8.28
C CYS A 71 8.95 2.03 8.97
N LEU A 72 10.08 2.39 8.36
CA LEU A 72 11.44 2.17 8.88
C LEU A 72 11.67 2.77 10.27
N LYS A 73 11.06 3.92 10.57
CA LYS A 73 11.15 4.57 11.90
C LYS A 73 10.54 3.72 13.02
N LYS A 74 9.67 2.78 12.68
CA LYS A 74 8.93 1.94 13.63
C LYS A 74 9.31 0.46 13.53
N GLU A 75 9.57 -0.02 12.32
CA GLU A 75 9.93 -1.40 12.01
C GLU A 75 11.13 -1.42 11.05
N PRO A 76 12.36 -1.60 11.56
CA PRO A 76 13.58 -1.60 10.76
C PRO A 76 13.62 -2.68 9.66
N ARG A 77 12.85 -3.76 9.79
CA ARG A 77 12.79 -4.84 8.78
C ARG A 77 12.28 -4.38 7.41
N PHE A 78 11.63 -3.21 7.33
CA PHE A 78 11.31 -2.59 6.03
C PHE A 78 12.55 -2.22 5.19
N GLY A 79 13.77 -2.30 5.76
CA GLY A 79 15.03 -2.08 5.05
C GLY A 79 15.74 -3.37 4.62
N GLU A 80 15.16 -4.54 4.89
CA GLU A 80 15.72 -5.83 4.48
C GLU A 80 15.32 -6.16 3.03
N VAL A 81 16.26 -6.69 2.24
CA VAL A 81 16.08 -7.10 0.83
C VAL A 81 16.47 -8.56 0.68
#